data_AF-A0A2H5EUQ4-F1
#
_entry.id   AF-A0A2H5EUQ4-F1
#
_cell.length_a   1.000
_cell.length_b   1.000
_cell.length_c   1.000
_cell.angle_alpha   90.00
_cell.angle_beta   90.00
_cell.angle_gamma   90.00
#
_symmetry.space_group_name_H-M   'P 1'
#
loop_
_entity.id
_entity.type
_entity.pdbx_description
1 polymer ?
#
loop_
_entity_poly.entity_id
_entity_poly.type
_entity_poly.pdbx_seq_one_letter_code
_entity_poly.pdbx_strand_id
1 'polypeptide(L)'
;MSASGHGASPRDASSACARRTGRKRPSMPRKTYIDEDGEALELDQDWFARAKPSEDIPELADVVRRGRPALAEADRKQRVTIYLDRDLVERLKEEGKGWQTRANALLRKATGLKG
;
A
#
# COMPACT_ATOMS: atom_id res chain seq x y z
N MET A 1 35.75 15.29 78.07
CA MET A 1 36.48 16.39 77.41
C MET A 1 36.17 16.25 75.92
N SER A 2 35.08 16.84 75.43
CA SER A 2 34.99 18.21 74.86
C SER A 2 36.06 18.42 73.78
N ALA A 3 35.78 18.78 72.53
CA ALA A 3 34.80 19.78 72.11
C ALA A 3 34.31 19.58 70.66
N SER A 4 33.11 20.12 70.41
CA SER A 4 32.52 20.41 69.11
C SER A 4 33.31 21.47 68.34
N GLY A 5 33.25 21.42 67.01
CA GLY A 5 33.65 22.51 66.12
C GLY A 5 32.83 22.48 64.84
N HIS A 6 31.90 23.44 64.72
CA HIS A 6 31.13 23.71 63.51
C HIS A 6 31.99 24.44 62.48
N GLY A 7 31.77 24.15 61.20
CA GLY A 7 32.32 24.94 60.09
C GLY A 7 31.54 24.67 58.81
N ALA A 8 30.56 25.54 58.52
CA ALA A 8 29.82 25.53 57.27
C ALA A 8 30.67 26.09 56.11
N SER A 9 30.64 25.36 54.99
CA SER A 9 30.84 25.69 53.57
C SER A 9 31.62 26.96 53.15
N PRO A 10 32.36 26.84 52.03
CA PRO A 10 31.95 27.58 50.85
C PRO A 10 31.68 26.64 49.66
N ARG A 11 30.58 26.96 48.98
CA ARG A 11 30.28 26.57 47.61
C ARG A 11 31.42 27.06 46.72
N ASP A 12 31.89 26.25 45.78
CA ASP A 12 32.16 26.73 44.42
C ASP A 12 32.48 25.59 43.42
N ALA A 13 31.93 25.79 42.22
CA ALA A 13 32.27 25.24 40.91
C ALA A 13 32.06 23.74 40.59
N SER A 14 30.89 23.48 40.00
CA SER A 14 30.62 22.60 38.86
C SER A 14 31.84 22.10 38.05
N SER A 15 31.94 20.79 37.85
CA SER A 15 32.56 20.21 36.65
C SER A 15 31.72 19.07 36.10
N ALA A 16 30.52 19.42 35.65
CA ALA A 16 29.75 18.62 34.72
C ALA A 16 30.34 18.77 33.30
N CYS A 17 31.55 18.24 33.08
CA CYS A 17 32.16 18.21 31.75
C CYS A 17 33.14 17.04 31.56
N ALA A 18 32.67 15.81 31.78
CA ALA A 18 33.22 14.67 31.05
C ALA A 18 32.51 14.57 29.69
N ARG A 19 32.93 15.41 28.74
CA ARG A 19 32.48 15.33 27.34
C ARG A 19 33.00 14.03 26.73
N ARG A 20 32.21 12.95 26.81
CA ARG A 20 32.38 11.80 25.92
C ARG A 20 32.00 12.28 24.52
N THR A 21 33.00 12.59 23.71
CA THR A 21 32.84 12.94 22.31
C THR A 21 32.20 11.76 21.58
N GLY A 22 30.87 11.80 21.46
CA GLY A 22 30.13 10.90 20.59
C GLY A 22 30.63 11.14 19.17
N ARG A 23 31.34 10.16 18.62
CA ARG A 23 31.71 10.13 17.21
C ARG A 23 30.39 10.21 16.44
N LYS A 24 30.06 11.39 15.90
CA LYS A 24 28.87 11.59 15.07
C LYS A 24 28.99 10.59 13.92
N ARG A 25 28.10 9.59 13.86
CA ARG A 25 28.08 8.63 12.76
C ARG A 25 28.02 9.47 11.47
N PRO A 26 28.91 9.23 10.49
CA PRO A 26 28.83 9.95 9.23
C PRO A 26 27.43 9.72 8.66
N SER A 27 26.73 10.82 8.40
CA SER A 27 25.42 10.79 7.76
C SER A 27 25.66 10.32 6.34
N MET A 28 25.52 9.02 6.09
CA MET A 28 25.60 8.48 4.74
C MET A 28 24.52 9.14 3.88
N PRO A 29 24.86 9.61 2.67
CA PRO A 29 23.87 10.17 1.76
C PRO A 29 22.79 9.13 1.48
N ARG A 30 21.53 9.56 1.43
CA ARG A 30 20.42 8.67 1.07
C ARG A 30 20.62 8.21 -0.37
N LYS A 31 20.56 6.89 -0.60
CA LYS A 31 20.61 6.31 -1.95
C LYS A 31 19.46 6.89 -2.78
N THR A 32 19.79 7.54 -3.88
CA THR A 32 18.85 7.98 -4.92
C THR A 32 18.61 6.80 -5.87
N TYR A 33 17.35 6.60 -6.29
CA TYR A 33 16.96 5.58 -7.27
C TYR A 33 16.59 6.20 -8.62
N ILE A 34 17.09 7.42 -8.86
CA ILE A 34 16.98 8.16 -10.11
C ILE A 34 18.41 8.53 -10.49
N ASP A 35 18.83 8.23 -11.71
CA ASP A 35 20.16 8.56 -12.22
C ASP A 35 20.25 10.01 -12.74
N GLU A 36 21.41 10.38 -13.31
CA GLU A 36 21.68 11.74 -13.79
C GLU A 36 20.84 12.11 -15.03
N ASP A 37 20.38 11.11 -15.79
CA ASP A 37 19.52 11.27 -16.96
C ASP A 37 18.03 11.25 -16.59
N GLY A 38 17.70 10.95 -15.32
CA GLY A 38 16.34 10.92 -14.80
C GLY A 38 15.67 9.54 -14.90
N GLU A 39 16.41 8.50 -15.25
CA GLU A 39 15.91 7.14 -15.39
C GLU A 39 15.82 6.43 -14.04
N ALA A 40 14.81 5.58 -13.90
CA ALA A 40 14.58 4.83 -12.68
C ALA A 40 15.55 3.64 -12.57
N LEU A 41 16.29 3.57 -11.46
CA LEU A 41 17.18 2.46 -11.16
C LEU A 41 16.42 1.27 -10.55
N GLU A 42 16.98 0.07 -10.73
CA GLU A 42 16.46 -1.15 -10.12
C GLU A 42 16.37 -1.05 -8.59
N LEU A 43 15.25 -1.52 -8.05
CA LEU A 43 15.00 -1.56 -6.61
C LEU A 43 15.79 -2.71 -5.98
N ASP A 44 16.60 -2.42 -4.97
CA ASP A 44 17.41 -3.40 -4.25
C ASP A 44 16.77 -3.82 -2.92
N GLN A 45 17.39 -4.78 -2.25
CA GLN A 45 16.90 -5.30 -0.97
C GLN A 45 16.82 -4.21 0.12
N ASP A 46 17.72 -3.24 0.09
CA ASP A 46 17.70 -2.10 1.02
C ASP A 46 16.47 -1.20 0.82
N TRP A 47 15.97 -1.07 -0.41
CA TRP A 47 14.71 -0.38 -0.69
C TRP A 47 13.54 -1.13 -0.07
N PHE A 48 13.43 -2.45 -0.31
CA PHE A 48 12.35 -3.28 0.22
C PHE A 48 12.37 -3.37 1.75
N ALA A 49 13.53 -3.42 2.37
CA ALA A 49 13.67 -3.42 3.84
C ALA A 49 13.16 -2.13 4.49
N ARG A 50 13.08 -1.03 3.73
CA ARG A 50 12.56 0.27 4.16
C ARG A 50 11.12 0.54 3.71
N ALA A 51 10.60 -0.29 2.81
CA ALA A 51 9.22 -0.20 2.36
C ALA A 51 8.28 -0.43 3.53
N LYS A 52 7.21 0.36 3.61
CA LYS A 52 6.20 0.25 4.65
C LYS A 52 4.93 -0.35 4.07
N PRO A 53 4.26 -1.27 4.78
CA PRO A 53 2.89 -1.64 4.48
C PRO A 53 2.00 -0.40 4.40
N SER A 54 0.98 -0.44 3.56
CA SER A 54 0.05 0.68 3.40
C SER A 54 -0.66 1.07 4.69
N GLU A 55 -0.86 0.12 5.61
CA GLU A 55 -1.48 0.33 6.91
C GLU A 55 -0.64 1.26 7.82
N ASP A 56 0.68 1.28 7.63
CA ASP A 56 1.62 2.08 8.40
C ASP A 56 1.82 3.49 7.82
N ILE A 57 1.11 3.85 6.76
CA ILE A 57 1.13 5.17 6.12
C ILE A 57 -0.27 5.80 6.23
N PRO A 58 -0.54 6.63 7.27
CA PRO A 58 -1.86 7.19 7.52
C PRO A 58 -2.45 7.98 6.35
N GLU A 59 -1.60 8.64 5.57
CA GLU A 59 -1.99 9.42 4.38
C GLU A 59 -2.53 8.54 3.24
N LEU A 60 -2.13 7.26 3.17
CA LEU A 60 -2.60 6.32 2.16
C LEU A 60 -3.81 5.49 2.61
N ALA A 61 -4.20 5.53 3.88
CA ALA A 61 -5.27 4.71 4.42
C ALA A 61 -6.59 4.90 3.67
N ASP A 62 -6.90 6.14 3.28
CA ASP A 62 -8.12 6.46 2.52
C ASP A 62 -8.05 6.05 1.05
N VAL A 63 -6.85 6.07 0.46
CA VAL A 63 -6.63 5.72 -0.95
C VAL A 63 -6.71 4.19 -1.13
N VAL A 64 -6.07 3.44 -0.24
CA VAL A 64 -6.05 1.97 -0.30
C VAL A 64 -7.43 1.38 -0.03
N ARG A 65 -8.24 2.00 0.83
CA ARG A 65 -9.63 1.59 1.08
C ARG A 65 -10.58 1.82 -0.10
N ARG A 66 -10.27 2.75 -1.00
CA ARG A 66 -11.20 3.16 -2.07
C ARG A 66 -11.25 2.20 -3.24
N GLY A 67 -10.17 1.46 -3.54
CA GLY A 67 -10.12 0.49 -4.64
C GLY A 67 -10.69 1.02 -5.97
N ARG A 68 -11.01 0.13 -6.92
CA ARG A 68 -11.95 0.52 -7.99
C ARG A 68 -13.35 0.54 -7.36
N PRO A 69 -14.11 1.65 -7.47
CA PRO A 69 -15.46 1.69 -6.92
C PRO A 69 -16.29 0.54 -7.48
N ALA A 70 -17.03 -0.14 -6.61
CA ALA A 70 -17.94 -1.19 -7.03
C ALA A 70 -18.95 -0.60 -8.03
N LEU A 71 -19.23 -1.35 -9.10
CA LEU A 71 -20.24 -0.94 -10.08
C LEU A 71 -21.59 -0.70 -9.36
N ALA A 72 -22.39 0.24 -9.83
CA ALA A 72 -23.73 0.46 -9.28
C ALA A 72 -24.56 -0.82 -9.39
N GLU A 73 -25.46 -1.09 -8.44
CA GLU A 73 -26.24 -2.35 -8.44
C GLU A 73 -27.02 -2.57 -9.73
N ALA A 74 -27.55 -1.50 -10.32
CA ALA A 74 -28.26 -1.53 -11.60
C ALA A 74 -27.40 -2.04 -12.77
N ASP A 75 -26.08 -1.85 -12.70
CA ASP A 75 -25.14 -2.25 -13.76
C ASP A 75 -24.48 -3.62 -13.49
N ARG A 76 -24.68 -4.19 -12.30
CA ARG A 76 -24.07 -5.48 -11.92
C ARG A 76 -24.78 -6.62 -12.64
N LYS A 77 -24.00 -7.43 -13.35
CA LYS A 77 -24.48 -8.70 -13.90
C LYS A 77 -24.72 -9.69 -12.75
N GLN A 78 -25.92 -10.24 -12.65
CA GLN A 78 -26.22 -11.30 -11.70
C GLN A 78 -25.66 -12.64 -12.21
N ARG A 79 -24.87 -13.34 -11.38
CA ARG A 79 -24.46 -14.72 -11.68
C ARG A 79 -25.66 -15.65 -11.45
N VAL A 80 -26.00 -16.41 -12.48
CA VAL A 80 -27.03 -17.45 -12.43
C VAL A 80 -26.45 -18.77 -12.93
N THR A 81 -26.85 -19.88 -12.32
CA THR A 81 -26.50 -21.23 -12.76
C THR A 81 -27.73 -21.82 -13.43
N ILE A 82 -27.66 -22.02 -14.75
CA ILE A 82 -28.73 -22.63 -15.56
C ILE A 82 -28.14 -23.73 -16.44
N TYR A 83 -28.94 -24.74 -16.74
CA TYR A 83 -28.63 -25.73 -17.77
C TYR A 83 -29.17 -25.22 -19.11
N LEU A 84 -28.36 -25.35 -20.15
CA LEU A 84 -28.71 -25.02 -21.54
C LEU A 84 -28.58 -26.30 -22.37
N ASP A 85 -29.40 -26.41 -23.42
CA ASP A 85 -29.32 -27.54 -24.34
C ASP A 85 -27.94 -27.62 -25.00
N ARG A 86 -27.49 -28.85 -25.28
CA ARG A 86 -26.12 -29.09 -25.74
C ARG A 86 -25.86 -28.47 -27.11
N ASP A 87 -26.79 -28.63 -28.04
CA ASP A 87 -26.75 -28.04 -29.38
C ASP A 87 -26.72 -26.50 -29.30
N LEU A 88 -27.51 -25.89 -28.41
CA LEU A 88 -27.50 -24.44 -28.19
C LEU A 88 -26.13 -23.95 -27.70
N VAL A 89 -25.52 -24.65 -26.74
CA VAL A 89 -24.18 -24.31 -26.24
C VAL A 89 -23.13 -24.46 -27.34
N GLU A 90 -23.21 -25.49 -28.17
CA GLU A 90 -22.33 -25.68 -29.32
C GLU A 90 -22.46 -24.51 -30.30
N ARG A 91 -23.68 -24.18 -30.73
CA ARG A 91 -23.94 -23.03 -31.64
C ARG A 91 -23.41 -21.71 -31.09
N LEU A 92 -23.61 -21.42 -29.81
CA LEU A 92 -23.13 -20.17 -29.21
C LEU A 92 -21.59 -20.10 -29.17
N LYS A 93 -20.94 -21.25 -28.96
CA LYS A 93 -19.48 -21.38 -28.88
C LYS A 93 -18.77 -21.46 -30.23
N GLU A 94 -19.47 -21.70 -31.34
CA GLU A 94 -18.89 -21.77 -32.70
C GLU A 94 -18.00 -20.56 -33.01
N GLU A 95 -18.45 -19.36 -32.65
CA GLU A 95 -17.72 -18.09 -32.86
C GLU A 95 -16.63 -17.82 -31.80
N GLY A 96 -16.35 -18.78 -30.90
CA GLY A 96 -15.27 -18.70 -29.93
C GLY A 96 -15.49 -17.69 -28.79
N LYS A 97 -14.42 -16.97 -28.42
CA LYS A 97 -14.39 -16.04 -27.26
C LYS A 97 -15.58 -15.07 -27.29
N GLY A 98 -16.18 -14.82 -26.14
CA GLY A 98 -17.29 -13.87 -26.00
C GLY A 98 -18.69 -14.45 -26.22
N TRP A 99 -18.84 -15.78 -26.37
CA TRP A 99 -20.14 -16.42 -26.53
C TRP A 99 -21.15 -16.11 -25.42
N GLN A 100 -20.70 -15.94 -24.17
CA GLN A 100 -21.57 -15.54 -23.05
C GLN A 100 -22.12 -14.13 -23.22
N THR A 101 -21.31 -13.19 -23.74
CA THR A 101 -21.74 -11.82 -24.03
C THR A 101 -22.77 -11.81 -25.15
N ARG A 102 -22.55 -12.60 -26.21
CA ARG A 102 -23.52 -12.77 -27.31
C ARG A 102 -24.82 -13.41 -26.81
N ALA A 103 -24.72 -14.46 -25.99
CA ALA A 103 -25.89 -15.10 -25.38
C ALA A 103 -26.71 -14.09 -24.55
N ASN A 104 -26.06 -13.29 -23.72
CA ASN A 104 -26.73 -12.25 -22.95
C ASN A 104 -27.38 -11.17 -23.84
N ALA A 105 -26.73 -10.77 -24.95
CA ALA A 105 -27.30 -9.84 -25.91
C ALA A 105 -28.55 -10.40 -26.61
N LEU A 106 -28.52 -11.69 -26.99
CA LEU A 106 -29.67 -12.40 -27.56
C LEU A 106 -30.84 -12.46 -26.57
N LEU A 107 -30.58 -12.78 -25.31
CA LEU A 107 -31.61 -12.81 -24.25
C LEU A 107 -32.22 -11.42 -24.00
N ARG A 108 -31.40 -10.36 -23.99
CA ARG A 108 -31.89 -8.98 -23.88
C ARG A 108 -32.81 -8.62 -25.05
N LYS A 109 -32.40 -8.94 -26.27
CA LYS A 109 -33.22 -8.74 -27.47
C LYS A 109 -34.55 -9.51 -27.40
N ALA A 110 -34.52 -10.77 -26.98
CA ALA A 110 -35.71 -11.62 -26.89
C ALA A 110 -36.71 -11.15 -25.82
N THR A 111 -36.22 -10.55 -24.74
CA THR A 111 -37.03 -10.03 -23.62
C THR A 111 -37.45 -8.57 -23.81
N GLY A 112 -37.06 -7.92 -24.92
CA GLY A 112 -37.37 -6.51 -25.18
C GLY A 112 -36.55 -5.53 -24.32
N LEU A 113 -35.53 -6.01 -23.59
CA LEU A 113 -34.60 -5.17 -22.86
C LEU A 113 -33.65 -4.52 -23.86
N LYS A 114 -33.73 -3.20 -24.03
CA LYS A 114 -32.76 -2.45 -24.84
C LYS A 114 -31.38 -2.52 -24.18
N GLY A 115 -30.37 -2.78 -25.02
CA GLY A 115 -28.96 -2.81 -24.64
C GLY A 115 -28.45 -1.44 -24.22
#